data_AF-A0A7L4ZM41-F1
#
_entry.id   AF-A0A7L4ZM41-F1
#
_cell.length_a   1.000
_cell.length_b   1.000
_cell.length_c   1.000
_cell.angle_alpha   90.00
_cell.angle_beta   90.00
_cell.angle_gamma   90.00
#
_symmetry.space_group_name_H-M   'P 1'
#
loop_
_entity.id
_entity.type
_entity.pdbx_description
1 polymer ?
#
loop_
_entity_poly.entity_id
_entity_poly.type
_entity_poly.pdbx_seq_one_letter_code
_entity_poly.pdbx_strand_id
1 'polypeptide(L)'
;MKTHLSKKSTEKTHQTAVAHSVDRTSKNKGVSLEDNRASAIVQQKQIDAIQSEIPLQKKKNNTGLPDKLKSGMENLSGHSLDDVKVHYNSSKPAQLNAHAYAQGKNIHLASGQEKHLPHEAWHVVQQKQGRVQPTIQSKGVAINDDKGLEKEADVMGAKALQRKENKNDKTFRNNSNSQISITAKNIVSHSGDTVQRNFAPSFEGNVKATKITKDVFDVFTDGQNIIIKFNGELDKDSLADNTLRAAGAKAPESSTMDANYLLTKIPDDKNGGNSLLIEKLKAFKGKKVLVAEKIEGEALGPNPTDPSESTKECLKDPQFAYDLGRVAAYDVLIGNQDRILIGLNLGNMMTQTKDGIPQIDNQMSDNKIYLEKVVKMRNIFSSFMKNEESEFAAKTKKRIKEISGIDIDTSSFQRGFVTVINSIVLKQFRISHFLYSQAKDEKNKTMRKNLNQLSDAVQVIPEHYLSAKKLEKEKLLGGIKKEKSQIVQKEKPKTGFFPNLFKK
;
A
#
# COMPACT_ATOMS: atom_id res chain seq x y z
N MET A 1 -59.44 -7.55 19.05
CA MET A 1 -59.07 -7.90 20.45
C MET A 1 -58.24 -9.19 20.45
N LYS A 2 -57.67 -9.58 21.59
CA LYS A 2 -56.42 -10.36 21.68
C LYS A 2 -56.50 -11.84 21.27
N THR A 3 -55.38 -12.32 20.77
CA THR A 3 -54.99 -13.73 20.59
C THR A 3 -54.66 -14.41 21.93
N HIS A 4 -54.76 -15.75 21.97
CA HIS A 4 -54.32 -16.58 23.09
C HIS A 4 -53.09 -17.43 22.72
N LEU A 5 -52.15 -17.57 23.66
CA LEU A 5 -51.04 -18.52 23.58
C LEU A 5 -51.47 -19.91 24.09
N SER A 6 -50.87 -20.98 23.54
CA SER A 6 -50.16 -21.98 24.35
C SER A 6 -49.20 -22.83 23.50
N LYS A 7 -48.16 -23.38 24.13
CA LYS A 7 -47.12 -24.23 23.52
C LYS A 7 -47.46 -25.72 23.70
N LYS A 8 -46.87 -26.59 22.88
CA LYS A 8 -46.62 -27.99 23.27
C LYS A 8 -45.33 -28.55 22.64
N SER A 9 -44.75 -29.54 23.32
CA SER A 9 -43.48 -30.21 23.02
C SER A 9 -43.69 -31.68 22.64
N THR A 10 -42.75 -32.25 21.87
CA THR A 10 -42.46 -33.69 21.66
C THR A 10 -41.05 -33.75 21.04
N GLU A 11 -40.04 -34.50 21.50
CA GLU A 11 -39.85 -35.95 21.74
C GLU A 11 -39.42 -36.79 20.51
N LYS A 12 -38.52 -37.75 20.76
CA LYS A 12 -37.77 -38.57 19.78
C LYS A 12 -38.42 -39.96 19.62
N THR A 13 -38.27 -40.61 18.45
CA THR A 13 -38.00 -42.08 18.40
C THR A 13 -37.37 -42.58 17.09
N HIS A 14 -36.85 -43.81 17.13
CA HIS A 14 -36.11 -44.59 16.12
C HIS A 14 -36.92 -45.08 14.89
N GLN A 15 -36.21 -45.57 13.86
CA GLN A 15 -36.49 -46.86 13.22
C GLN A 15 -35.31 -47.41 12.37
N THR A 16 -35.18 -48.74 12.28
CA THR A 16 -34.22 -49.48 11.41
C THR A 16 -34.72 -50.91 11.11
N ALA A 17 -34.45 -51.39 9.88
CA ALA A 17 -34.58 -52.78 9.36
C ALA A 17 -36.03 -53.33 9.18
N VAL A 18 -36.34 -54.35 8.35
CA VAL A 18 -35.53 -55.37 7.61
C VAL A 18 -36.14 -55.66 6.20
N ALA A 19 -35.58 -56.60 5.42
CA ALA A 19 -35.83 -56.84 3.98
C ALA A 19 -36.42 -58.23 3.63
N HIS A 20 -36.97 -58.42 2.40
CA HIS A 20 -36.70 -59.59 1.52
C HIS A 20 -37.45 -59.62 0.16
N SER A 21 -36.79 -60.07 -0.92
CA SER A 21 -37.32 -61.06 -1.91
C SER A 21 -36.33 -61.42 -3.04
N VAL A 22 -36.38 -62.69 -3.49
CA VAL A 22 -35.59 -63.38 -4.55
C VAL A 22 -36.51 -64.44 -5.23
N ASP A 23 -36.24 -65.16 -6.33
CA ASP A 23 -35.07 -65.44 -7.19
C ASP A 23 -35.56 -65.75 -8.65
N ARG A 24 -34.63 -65.80 -9.63
CA ARG A 24 -34.57 -66.68 -10.85
C ARG A 24 -33.48 -66.13 -11.80
N THR A 25 -32.58 -66.89 -12.45
CA THR A 25 -32.43 -68.36 -12.63
C THR A 25 -30.98 -68.78 -12.97
N SER A 26 -30.65 -70.04 -12.66
CA SER A 26 -29.53 -70.90 -13.15
C SER A 26 -29.17 -70.80 -14.67
N LYS A 27 -28.02 -71.28 -15.21
CA LYS A 27 -27.02 -72.30 -14.78
C LYS A 27 -25.76 -72.24 -15.68
N ASN A 28 -24.55 -72.50 -15.15
CA ASN A 28 -23.62 -73.51 -15.71
C ASN A 28 -22.44 -73.84 -14.77
N LYS A 29 -21.91 -75.07 -14.85
CA LYS A 29 -20.77 -75.59 -14.04
C LYS A 29 -19.58 -75.94 -14.95
N GLY A 30 -18.33 -75.79 -14.48
CA GLY A 30 -17.15 -76.25 -15.25
C GLY A 30 -15.75 -76.00 -14.65
N VAL A 31 -15.39 -76.73 -13.58
CA VAL A 31 -14.05 -77.30 -13.26
C VAL A 31 -12.75 -76.46 -13.35
N SER A 32 -12.12 -76.28 -12.17
CA SER A 32 -10.67 -76.35 -11.80
C SER A 32 -9.54 -75.70 -12.63
N LEU A 33 -8.65 -74.97 -11.94
CA LEU A 33 -7.19 -75.23 -11.89
C LEU A 33 -6.60 -74.64 -10.58
N GLU A 34 -5.61 -75.32 -9.98
CA GLU A 34 -4.92 -74.87 -8.75
C GLU A 34 -3.75 -73.89 -9.00
N ASP A 35 -3.46 -73.07 -8.00
CA ASP A 35 -2.31 -72.15 -7.94
C ASP A 35 -0.98 -72.91 -7.81
N ASN A 36 0.05 -72.52 -8.57
CA ASN A 36 1.44 -72.86 -8.26
C ASN A 36 2.47 -71.94 -8.97
N ARG A 37 3.13 -71.10 -8.13
CA ARG A 37 4.57 -70.72 -8.16
C ARG A 37 4.99 -69.37 -8.80
N ALA A 38 5.17 -68.42 -7.89
CA ALA A 38 6.44 -67.74 -7.59
C ALA A 38 7.25 -67.06 -8.72
N SER A 39 7.22 -65.72 -8.74
CA SER A 39 8.43 -64.85 -8.77
C SER A 39 8.07 -63.35 -8.66
N ALA A 40 7.97 -62.83 -7.42
CA ALA A 40 7.82 -61.38 -7.19
C ALA A 40 8.48 -60.84 -5.91
N ILE A 41 8.88 -61.71 -4.96
CA ILE A 41 9.36 -61.28 -3.63
C ILE A 41 10.85 -60.86 -3.63
N VAL A 42 11.61 -61.16 -4.69
CA VAL A 42 13.07 -60.92 -4.73
C VAL A 42 13.44 -59.48 -5.15
N GLN A 43 12.60 -58.75 -5.90
CA GLN A 43 12.92 -57.37 -6.32
C GLN A 43 12.69 -56.30 -5.24
N GLN A 44 11.92 -56.59 -4.19
CA GLN A 44 11.63 -55.60 -3.14
C GLN A 44 12.83 -55.32 -2.23
N LYS A 45 13.84 -56.20 -2.17
CA LYS A 45 14.92 -56.15 -1.18
C LYS A 45 16.20 -55.43 -1.62
N GLN A 46 16.22 -54.80 -2.80
CA GLN A 46 17.38 -54.05 -3.32
C GLN A 46 17.16 -52.54 -3.49
N ILE A 47 15.91 -52.04 -3.39
CA ILE A 47 15.64 -50.59 -3.48
C ILE A 47 15.85 -49.89 -2.13
N ASP A 48 15.56 -50.56 -1.01
CA ASP A 48 15.70 -50.00 0.34
C ASP A 48 17.16 -49.73 0.75
N ALA A 49 18.15 -50.33 0.06
CA ALA A 49 19.57 -50.19 0.36
C ALA A 49 20.27 -49.01 -0.35
N ILE A 50 19.58 -48.29 -1.24
CA ILE A 50 20.16 -47.18 -2.04
C ILE A 50 19.58 -45.80 -1.63
N GLN A 51 18.59 -45.75 -0.72
CA GLN A 51 18.00 -44.50 -0.20
C GLN A 51 18.40 -44.13 1.24
N SER A 52 19.30 -44.86 1.86
CA SER A 52 20.06 -44.41 3.03
C SER A 52 21.36 -43.75 2.58
N GLU A 53 21.52 -42.45 2.87
CA GLU A 53 22.67 -41.58 2.54
C GLU A 53 22.56 -40.67 1.30
N ILE A 54 21.51 -39.83 1.27
CA ILE A 54 21.76 -38.42 0.98
C ILE A 54 21.52 -37.65 2.27
N PRO A 55 22.56 -37.23 3.01
CA PRO A 55 22.36 -36.30 4.10
C PRO A 55 21.81 -35.01 3.50
N LEU A 56 20.58 -34.65 3.87
CA LEU A 56 20.08 -33.29 3.79
C LEU A 56 20.96 -32.42 4.69
N GLN A 57 22.13 -32.03 4.16
CA GLN A 57 22.99 -31.05 4.80
C GLN A 57 22.11 -29.83 5.07
N LYS A 58 21.94 -29.48 6.35
CA LYS A 58 21.38 -28.18 6.74
C LYS A 58 22.34 -27.14 6.20
N LYS A 59 22.05 -26.66 4.99
CA LYS A 59 22.83 -25.66 4.26
C LYS A 59 23.00 -24.47 5.20
N LYS A 60 24.26 -24.16 5.53
CA LYS A 60 24.60 -23.23 6.62
C LYS A 60 23.81 -21.93 6.46
N ASN A 61 23.00 -21.61 7.46
CA ASN A 61 22.14 -20.45 7.42
C ASN A 61 22.98 -19.17 7.59
N ASN A 62 23.24 -18.50 6.47
CA ASN A 62 23.99 -17.25 6.42
C ASN A 62 23.07 -16.02 6.26
N THR A 63 21.77 -16.17 6.51
CA THR A 63 20.76 -15.14 6.20
C THR A 63 20.56 -14.12 7.33
N GLY A 64 21.00 -14.45 8.55
CA GLY A 64 20.67 -13.72 9.77
C GLY A 64 19.29 -14.04 10.35
N LEU A 65 18.43 -14.80 9.67
CA LEU A 65 17.18 -15.33 10.24
C LEU A 65 17.51 -16.49 11.21
N PRO A 66 16.84 -16.61 12.37
CA PRO A 66 16.90 -17.83 13.18
C PRO A 66 16.43 -19.07 12.39
N ASP A 67 17.12 -20.20 12.53
CA ASP A 67 16.84 -21.44 11.76
C ASP A 67 15.37 -21.87 11.83
N LYS A 68 14.77 -21.84 13.03
CA LYS A 68 13.36 -22.18 13.22
C LYS A 68 12.43 -21.24 12.44
N LEU A 69 12.74 -19.95 12.43
CA LEU A 69 11.97 -18.94 11.69
C LEU A 69 12.12 -19.17 10.19
N LYS A 70 13.35 -19.29 9.69
CA LYS A 70 13.63 -19.56 8.26
C LYS A 70 12.91 -20.81 7.77
N SER A 71 13.13 -21.95 8.45
CA SER A 71 12.45 -23.21 8.13
C SER A 71 10.93 -23.10 8.23
N GLY A 72 10.40 -22.37 9.22
CA GLY A 72 8.96 -22.10 9.34
C GLY A 72 8.40 -21.35 8.13
N MET A 73 9.09 -20.30 7.68
CA MET A 73 8.70 -19.50 6.53
C MET A 73 8.78 -20.25 5.21
N GLU A 74 9.89 -20.96 4.96
CA GLU A 74 10.08 -21.74 3.73
C GLU A 74 9.00 -22.84 3.61
N ASN A 75 8.65 -23.50 4.72
CA ASN A 75 7.60 -24.53 4.77
C ASN A 75 6.15 -23.98 4.72
N LEU A 76 5.92 -22.70 5.02
CA LEU A 76 4.60 -22.07 4.92
C LEU A 76 4.38 -21.40 3.55
N SER A 77 5.46 -20.99 2.89
CA SER A 77 5.41 -20.20 1.65
C SER A 77 5.74 -20.98 0.38
N GLY A 78 6.52 -22.08 0.49
CA GLY A 78 7.09 -22.77 -0.66
C GLY A 78 8.25 -22.01 -1.34
N HIS A 79 8.66 -20.86 -0.82
CA HIS A 79 9.78 -20.06 -1.35
C HIS A 79 11.00 -20.17 -0.45
N SER A 80 12.19 -20.33 -1.04
CA SER A 80 13.44 -20.27 -0.26
C SER A 80 13.81 -18.84 0.12
N LEU A 81 14.36 -18.71 1.33
CA LEU A 81 14.90 -17.49 1.92
C LEU A 81 16.44 -17.52 2.04
N ASP A 82 17.13 -18.47 1.39
CA ASP A 82 18.61 -18.61 1.39
C ASP A 82 19.38 -17.34 0.99
N ASP A 83 18.74 -16.44 0.25
CA ASP A 83 19.29 -15.19 -0.28
C ASP A 83 18.90 -13.95 0.54
N VAL A 84 18.18 -14.13 1.65
CA VAL A 84 17.78 -13.06 2.56
C VAL A 84 18.94 -12.60 3.42
N LYS A 85 18.99 -11.31 3.77
CA LYS A 85 19.95 -10.74 4.73
C LYS A 85 19.24 -9.88 5.77
N VAL A 86 19.38 -10.25 7.03
CA VAL A 86 18.91 -9.47 8.18
C VAL A 86 20.04 -8.55 8.67
N HIS A 87 19.77 -7.25 8.67
CA HIS A 87 20.64 -6.19 9.17
C HIS A 87 20.11 -5.74 10.53
N TYR A 88 20.61 -6.36 11.60
CA TYR A 88 20.33 -6.00 12.99
C TYR A 88 20.95 -4.64 13.35
N ASN A 89 20.38 -3.95 14.34
CA ASN A 89 20.86 -2.66 14.85
C ASN A 89 21.07 -1.60 13.75
N SER A 90 20.26 -1.64 12.70
CA SER A 90 20.36 -0.76 11.55
C SER A 90 19.76 0.61 11.85
N SER A 91 20.45 1.69 11.46
CA SER A 91 19.93 3.05 11.53
C SER A 91 18.92 3.40 10.42
N LYS A 92 18.79 2.55 9.40
CA LYS A 92 17.92 2.83 8.23
C LYS A 92 16.41 2.91 8.53
N PRO A 93 15.81 2.07 9.40
CA PRO A 93 14.38 2.17 9.69
C PRO A 93 13.96 3.54 10.25
N ALA A 94 14.86 4.21 11.00
CA ALA A 94 14.62 5.56 11.49
C ALA A 94 14.39 6.56 10.35
N GLN A 95 15.19 6.50 9.27
CA GLN A 95 15.04 7.36 8.09
C GLN A 95 13.66 7.24 7.44
N LEU A 96 13.02 6.08 7.59
CA LEU A 96 11.70 5.74 7.07
C LEU A 96 10.64 5.66 8.18
N ASN A 97 10.79 6.38 9.29
CA ASN A 97 9.76 6.51 10.35
C ASN A 97 9.19 5.14 10.83
N ALA A 98 10.04 4.12 10.98
CA ALA A 98 9.66 2.76 11.34
C ALA A 98 10.66 2.07 12.27
N HIS A 99 10.21 1.03 12.98
CA HIS A 99 11.07 0.16 13.80
C HIS A 99 11.82 -0.90 12.99
N ALA A 100 11.25 -1.33 11.87
CA ALA A 100 11.81 -2.30 10.95
C ALA A 100 11.22 -2.09 9.54
N TYR A 101 11.88 -2.67 8.52
CA TYR A 101 11.31 -2.79 7.18
C TYR A 101 11.95 -3.91 6.35
N ALA A 102 11.23 -4.37 5.33
CA ALA A 102 11.70 -5.32 4.32
C ALA A 102 11.78 -4.68 2.92
N GLN A 103 12.89 -4.89 2.22
CA GLN A 103 13.11 -4.42 0.83
C GLN A 103 13.86 -5.47 -0.01
N GLY A 104 13.12 -6.09 -0.92
CA GLY A 104 13.56 -7.16 -1.81
C GLY A 104 13.99 -8.42 -1.05
N LYS A 105 15.27 -8.46 -0.66
CA LYS A 105 15.90 -9.57 0.09
C LYS A 105 16.51 -9.10 1.40
N ASN A 106 16.46 -7.80 1.70
CA ASN A 106 17.03 -7.22 2.91
C ASN A 106 15.93 -6.97 3.93
N ILE A 107 16.19 -7.31 5.18
CA ILE A 107 15.39 -6.93 6.34
C ILE A 107 16.26 -6.02 7.20
N HIS A 108 15.78 -4.82 7.51
CA HIS A 108 16.46 -3.88 8.39
C HIS A 108 15.69 -3.76 9.70
N LEU A 109 16.34 -4.03 10.83
CA LEU A 109 15.77 -3.90 12.17
C LEU A 109 16.51 -2.79 12.92
N ALA A 110 15.77 -1.89 13.57
CA ALA A 110 16.38 -0.97 14.53
C ALA A 110 16.83 -1.72 15.80
N SER A 111 17.66 -1.08 16.62
CA SER A 111 18.18 -1.65 17.87
C SER A 111 17.04 -2.10 18.80
N GLY A 112 17.06 -3.35 19.28
CA GLY A 112 16.04 -3.90 20.18
C GLY A 112 14.68 -4.22 19.55
N GLN A 113 14.58 -4.19 18.22
CA GLN A 113 13.32 -4.41 17.48
C GLN A 113 13.22 -5.81 16.85
N GLU A 114 13.99 -6.79 17.33
CA GLU A 114 14.04 -8.19 16.83
C GLU A 114 12.68 -8.90 16.88
N LYS A 115 11.77 -8.45 17.76
CA LYS A 115 10.38 -8.91 17.83
C LYS A 115 9.61 -8.76 16.51
N HIS A 116 10.02 -7.81 15.65
CA HIS A 116 9.41 -7.59 14.33
C HIS A 116 9.93 -8.54 13.25
N LEU A 117 11.06 -9.22 13.46
CA LEU A 117 11.69 -10.08 12.43
C LEU A 117 10.76 -11.14 11.81
N PRO A 118 9.84 -11.80 12.54
CA PRO A 118 8.90 -12.75 11.94
C PRO A 118 7.91 -12.08 10.96
N HIS A 119 7.51 -10.84 11.23
CA HIS A 119 6.63 -10.04 10.38
C HIS A 119 7.38 -9.63 9.10
N GLU A 120 8.56 -9.01 9.24
CA GLU A 120 9.41 -8.59 8.12
C GLU A 120 9.83 -9.75 7.19
N ALA A 121 10.09 -10.93 7.77
CA ALA A 121 10.41 -12.12 7.00
C ALA A 121 9.24 -12.59 6.11
N TRP A 122 7.99 -12.33 6.51
CA TRP A 122 6.84 -12.60 5.66
C TRP A 122 6.63 -11.54 4.57
N HIS A 123 7.00 -10.28 4.79
CA HIS A 123 7.06 -9.29 3.69
C HIS A 123 8.02 -9.73 2.58
N VAL A 124 9.20 -10.28 2.93
CA VAL A 124 10.11 -10.84 1.92
C VAL A 124 9.45 -12.00 1.13
N VAL A 125 8.64 -12.84 1.79
CA VAL A 125 7.82 -13.86 1.09
C VAL A 125 6.80 -13.20 0.15
N GLN A 126 6.08 -12.17 0.60
CA GLN A 126 5.10 -11.44 -0.22
C GLN A 126 5.75 -10.78 -1.46
N GLN A 127 6.95 -10.22 -1.31
CA GLN A 127 7.73 -9.60 -2.38
C GLN A 127 8.24 -10.64 -3.39
N LYS A 128 8.71 -11.81 -2.91
CA LYS A 128 9.08 -12.99 -3.73
C LYS A 128 7.89 -13.59 -4.49
N GLN A 129 6.68 -13.50 -3.94
CA GLN A 129 5.43 -13.90 -4.61
C GLN A 129 4.99 -12.91 -5.70
N GLY A 130 5.69 -11.78 -5.89
CA GLY A 130 5.40 -10.81 -6.95
C GLY A 130 4.11 -9.99 -6.77
N ARG A 131 3.40 -10.18 -5.66
CA ARG A 131 2.11 -9.53 -5.36
C ARG A 131 2.22 -8.20 -4.63
N VAL A 132 3.42 -7.85 -4.14
CA VAL A 132 3.70 -6.55 -3.53
C VAL A 132 3.89 -5.51 -4.63
N GLN A 133 2.96 -4.56 -4.69
CA GLN A 133 3.06 -3.37 -5.54
C GLN A 133 3.03 -2.11 -4.66
N PRO A 134 3.79 -1.05 -4.98
CA PRO A 134 3.78 0.20 -4.22
C PRO A 134 2.36 0.72 -3.96
N THR A 135 1.99 0.95 -2.70
CA THR A 135 0.75 1.64 -2.31
C THR A 135 0.93 3.15 -2.29
N ILE A 136 2.09 3.59 -1.82
CA ILE A 136 2.41 4.98 -1.49
C ILE A 136 3.86 5.30 -1.90
N GLN A 137 4.26 6.56 -1.74
CA GLN A 137 5.66 6.97 -1.87
C GLN A 137 5.97 8.03 -0.80
N SER A 138 6.87 7.71 0.14
CA SER A 138 7.38 8.64 1.17
C SER A 138 8.90 8.77 1.00
N LYS A 139 9.42 9.99 1.18
CA LYS A 139 10.84 10.37 0.97
C LYS A 139 11.45 9.85 -0.35
N GLY A 140 10.64 9.81 -1.42
CA GLY A 140 11.03 9.31 -2.74
C GLY A 140 11.02 7.78 -2.90
N VAL A 141 10.93 7.02 -1.81
CA VAL A 141 10.91 5.55 -1.79
C VAL A 141 9.49 5.02 -2.00
N ALA A 142 9.35 4.04 -2.89
CA ALA A 142 8.10 3.31 -3.09
C ALA A 142 7.84 2.40 -1.89
N ILE A 143 6.72 2.59 -1.19
CA ILE A 143 6.35 1.79 -0.01
C ILE A 143 5.03 1.05 -0.28
N ASN A 144 4.87 -0.11 0.33
CA ASN A 144 3.60 -0.82 0.46
C ASN A 144 3.20 -0.90 1.95
N ASP A 145 1.98 -0.47 2.25
CA ASP A 145 1.32 -0.45 3.57
C ASP A 145 -0.08 -1.11 3.51
N ASP A 146 -0.28 -2.07 2.59
CA ASP A 146 -1.59 -2.73 2.46
C ASP A 146 -1.86 -3.59 3.69
N LYS A 147 -2.76 -3.12 4.55
CA LYS A 147 -3.15 -3.79 5.80
C LYS A 147 -3.60 -5.25 5.66
N GLY A 148 -4.02 -5.70 4.47
CA GLY A 148 -4.26 -7.11 4.21
C GLY A 148 -2.94 -7.90 4.22
N LEU A 149 -1.91 -7.38 3.54
CA LEU A 149 -0.54 -7.89 3.59
C LEU A 149 0.08 -7.75 4.98
N GLU A 150 -0.09 -6.62 5.68
CA GLU A 150 0.41 -6.43 7.06
C GLU A 150 -0.18 -7.46 8.03
N LYS A 151 -1.51 -7.62 8.02
CA LYS A 151 -2.21 -8.61 8.87
C LYS A 151 -1.83 -10.05 8.51
N GLU A 152 -1.56 -10.32 7.24
CA GLU A 152 -1.05 -11.62 6.84
C GLU A 152 0.37 -11.85 7.36
N ALA A 153 1.23 -10.82 7.33
CA ALA A 153 2.58 -10.86 7.88
C ALA A 153 2.59 -11.12 9.40
N ASP A 154 1.67 -10.49 10.16
CA ASP A 154 1.46 -10.81 11.58
C ASP A 154 1.09 -12.30 11.79
N VAL A 155 0.04 -12.76 11.11
CA VAL A 155 -0.52 -14.10 11.30
C VAL A 155 0.47 -15.19 10.87
N MET A 156 1.14 -15.00 9.75
CA MET A 156 2.07 -16.00 9.19
C MET A 156 3.44 -15.92 9.88
N GLY A 157 3.89 -14.73 10.27
CA GLY A 157 5.02 -14.51 11.17
C GLY A 157 4.89 -15.29 12.47
N ALA A 158 3.74 -15.16 13.16
CA ALA A 158 3.46 -15.93 14.38
C ALA A 158 3.40 -17.44 14.12
N LYS A 159 2.74 -17.89 13.04
CA LYS A 159 2.65 -19.33 12.69
C LYS A 159 4.00 -19.97 12.40
N ALA A 160 4.92 -19.24 11.75
CA ALA A 160 6.26 -19.75 11.44
C ALA A 160 7.06 -20.08 12.71
N LEU A 161 6.94 -19.25 13.76
CA LEU A 161 7.57 -19.49 15.05
C LEU A 161 6.97 -20.69 15.81
N GLN A 162 5.71 -21.05 15.54
CA GLN A 162 5.00 -22.10 16.27
C GLN A 162 5.25 -23.50 15.71
N ARG A 163 5.60 -23.64 14.43
CA ARG A 163 5.95 -24.95 13.84
C ARG A 163 7.20 -25.54 14.50
N LYS A 164 7.08 -26.78 15.01
CA LYS A 164 8.23 -27.66 15.28
C LYS A 164 8.73 -28.23 13.95
N GLU A 165 10.01 -28.57 13.86
CA GLU A 165 10.55 -29.38 12.75
C GLU A 165 9.97 -30.81 12.83
N ASN A 166 8.77 -31.02 12.28
CA ASN A 166 8.23 -32.36 12.08
C ASN A 166 9.05 -33.05 10.98
N LYS A 167 10.02 -33.89 11.37
CA LYS A 167 10.88 -34.64 10.44
C LYS A 167 10.16 -35.68 9.57
N ASN A 168 8.88 -35.97 9.87
CA ASN A 168 8.12 -37.05 9.26
C ASN A 168 6.83 -36.54 8.60
N ASP A 169 6.94 -35.90 7.43
CA ASP A 169 5.78 -35.69 6.56
C ASP A 169 6.15 -35.77 5.07
N LYS A 170 6.42 -36.99 4.59
CA LYS A 170 6.62 -37.32 3.17
C LYS A 170 5.26 -37.55 2.47
N THR A 171 4.26 -36.70 2.70
CA THR A 171 2.86 -37.06 2.37
C THR A 171 1.98 -35.98 1.73
N PHE A 172 2.55 -34.90 1.18
CA PHE A 172 1.80 -33.97 0.31
C PHE A 172 2.58 -33.56 -0.95
N ARG A 173 2.75 -34.52 -1.87
CA ARG A 173 2.97 -34.26 -3.31
C ARG A 173 2.20 -35.29 -4.13
N ASN A 174 1.01 -34.91 -4.61
CA ASN A 174 0.45 -35.25 -5.93
C ASN A 174 -1.04 -34.85 -5.99
N ASN A 175 -1.32 -33.58 -6.29
CA ASN A 175 -2.45 -33.25 -7.18
C ASN A 175 -2.30 -31.84 -7.77
N SER A 176 -1.35 -31.68 -8.71
CA SER A 176 -1.20 -30.46 -9.50
C SER A 176 -1.70 -30.71 -10.93
N ASN A 177 -3.02 -30.82 -11.09
CA ASN A 177 -3.65 -30.84 -12.41
C ASN A 177 -5.03 -30.17 -12.40
N SER A 178 -5.02 -28.85 -12.17
CA SER A 178 -6.10 -27.96 -12.58
C SER A 178 -5.50 -26.73 -13.25
N GLN A 179 -5.41 -26.77 -14.57
CA GLN A 179 -5.03 -25.61 -15.38
C GLN A 179 -6.12 -24.53 -15.25
N ILE A 180 -5.81 -23.44 -14.57
CA ILE A 180 -6.50 -22.16 -14.79
C ILE A 180 -5.47 -21.21 -15.41
N SER A 181 -5.41 -21.25 -16.73
CA SER A 181 -4.56 -20.40 -17.57
C SER A 181 -5.11 -18.96 -17.60
N ILE A 182 -4.82 -18.19 -16.54
CA ILE A 182 -4.98 -16.73 -16.57
C ILE A 182 -3.76 -16.14 -17.28
N THR A 183 -3.94 -15.69 -18.51
CA THR A 183 -2.87 -15.11 -19.35
C THR A 183 -2.42 -13.73 -18.82
N ALA A 184 -1.60 -13.74 -17.77
CA ALA A 184 -0.97 -12.55 -17.23
C ALA A 184 0.12 -12.02 -18.19
N LYS A 185 -0.28 -11.19 -19.16
CA LYS A 185 0.65 -10.46 -20.03
C LYS A 185 1.46 -9.45 -19.20
N ASN A 186 2.71 -9.81 -18.90
CA ASN A 186 3.86 -8.93 -18.60
C ASN A 186 3.54 -7.56 -18.01
N ILE A 187 3.19 -7.52 -16.72
CA ILE A 187 3.52 -6.36 -15.88
C ILE A 187 4.88 -6.67 -15.27
N VAL A 188 5.93 -5.92 -15.68
CA VAL A 188 7.25 -6.00 -15.06
C VAL A 188 7.19 -5.27 -13.72
N SER A 189 6.78 -5.99 -12.68
CA SER A 189 6.74 -5.46 -11.31
C SER A 189 8.17 -5.32 -10.79
N HIS A 190 8.56 -4.08 -10.48
CA HIS A 190 9.80 -3.78 -9.76
C HIS A 190 9.61 -4.06 -8.25
N SER A 191 9.09 -5.25 -7.87
CA SER A 191 8.74 -5.56 -6.48
C SER A 191 9.95 -5.60 -5.55
N GLY A 192 11.15 -5.81 -6.09
CA GLY A 192 12.41 -5.79 -5.34
C GLY A 192 12.79 -4.43 -4.76
N ASP A 193 12.28 -3.33 -5.32
CA ASP A 193 12.60 -1.97 -4.87
C ASP A 193 11.60 -1.42 -3.84
N THR A 194 10.44 -2.08 -3.69
CA THR A 194 9.35 -1.63 -2.82
C THR A 194 9.67 -1.98 -1.37
N VAL A 195 9.66 -0.97 -0.50
CA VAL A 195 9.75 -1.15 0.96
C VAL A 195 8.39 -1.55 1.52
N GLN A 196 8.32 -2.51 2.44
CA GLN A 196 7.16 -2.69 3.32
C GLN A 196 7.53 -2.28 4.74
N ARG A 197 6.68 -1.47 5.36
CA ARG A 197 6.86 -0.95 6.73
C ARG A 197 5.55 -0.44 7.31
N ASN A 198 5.44 -0.51 8.63
CA ASN A 198 4.43 0.24 9.38
C ASN A 198 4.98 1.61 9.80
N PHE A 199 4.15 2.67 9.73
CA PHE A 199 4.48 3.98 10.30
C PHE A 199 4.47 3.90 11.83
N ALA A 200 5.67 3.87 12.40
CA ALA A 200 5.89 3.76 13.83
C ALA A 200 7.06 4.68 14.21
N PRO A 201 6.77 5.97 14.45
CA PRO A 201 7.77 6.88 14.96
C PRO A 201 8.33 6.39 16.30
N SER A 202 9.65 6.38 16.40
CA SER A 202 10.33 6.04 17.65
C SER A 202 10.33 7.25 18.57
N PHE A 203 10.10 7.02 19.85
CA PHE A 203 10.33 8.01 20.91
C PHE A 203 11.40 7.49 21.89
N GLU A 204 12.27 6.62 21.39
CA GLU A 204 13.45 6.12 22.09
C GLU A 204 14.65 6.95 21.60
N GLY A 205 15.54 7.34 22.52
CA GLY A 205 16.69 8.21 22.21
C GLY A 205 16.43 9.69 22.45
N ASN A 206 17.04 10.55 21.63
CA ASN A 206 16.99 12.01 21.78
C ASN A 206 15.70 12.59 21.17
N VAL A 207 14.74 12.87 22.04
CA VAL A 207 13.49 13.55 21.69
C VAL A 207 13.63 15.06 21.94
N LYS A 208 13.36 15.88 20.92
CA LYS A 208 13.32 17.35 21.03
C LYS A 208 12.10 17.93 20.33
N ALA A 209 11.17 18.46 21.11
CA ALA A 209 9.98 19.14 20.63
C ALA A 209 10.21 20.64 20.45
N THR A 210 9.51 21.24 19.50
CA THR A 210 9.39 22.68 19.26
C THR A 210 7.91 23.00 19.05
N LYS A 211 7.39 23.97 19.82
CA LYS A 211 6.00 24.39 19.71
C LYS A 211 5.80 25.24 18.45
N ILE A 212 4.94 24.80 17.54
CA ILE A 212 4.60 25.55 16.31
C ILE A 212 3.35 26.40 16.54
N THR A 213 2.32 25.82 17.16
CA THR A 213 1.09 26.54 17.54
C THR A 213 0.63 26.12 18.94
N LYS A 214 -0.55 26.59 19.39
CA LYS A 214 -1.17 26.12 20.63
C LYS A 214 -1.55 24.62 20.63
N ASP A 215 -1.70 24.02 19.45
CA ASP A 215 -2.20 22.64 19.24
C ASP A 215 -1.29 21.78 18.35
N VAL A 216 -0.15 22.30 17.90
CA VAL A 216 0.76 21.63 16.96
C VAL A 216 2.22 21.79 17.43
N PHE A 217 2.93 20.67 17.51
CA PHE A 217 4.35 20.60 17.85
C PHE A 217 5.11 19.87 16.74
N ASP A 218 6.27 20.39 16.38
CA ASP A 218 7.31 19.68 15.63
C ASP A 218 8.16 18.90 16.64
N VAL A 219 8.45 17.64 16.38
CA VAL A 219 9.23 16.79 17.29
C VAL A 219 10.26 16.01 16.48
N PHE A 220 11.52 16.20 16.86
CA PHE A 220 12.64 15.41 16.36
C PHE A 220 12.88 14.21 17.26
N THR A 221 13.02 13.01 16.69
CA THR A 221 13.37 11.78 17.41
C THR A 221 14.37 10.94 16.60
N ASP A 222 15.63 10.85 17.05
CA ASP A 222 16.69 9.99 16.46
C ASP A 222 16.71 9.90 14.91
N GLY A 223 16.58 11.05 14.23
CA GLY A 223 16.59 11.16 12.76
C GLY A 223 15.21 11.21 12.09
N GLN A 224 14.13 11.23 12.86
CA GLN A 224 12.75 11.41 12.41
C GLN A 224 12.29 12.83 12.71
N ASN A 225 11.69 13.51 11.72
CA ASN A 225 10.90 14.73 11.93
C ASN A 225 9.42 14.35 11.89
N ILE A 226 8.68 14.62 12.95
CA ILE A 226 7.25 14.33 13.06
C ILE A 226 6.47 15.52 13.62
N ILE A 227 5.19 15.59 13.27
CA ILE A 227 4.24 16.54 13.84
C ILE A 227 3.35 15.82 14.85
N ILE A 228 3.15 16.43 16.02
CA ILE A 228 2.12 16.02 17.00
C ILE A 228 1.03 17.09 17.02
N LYS A 229 -0.21 16.69 16.70
CA LYS A 229 -1.39 17.56 16.61
C LYS A 229 -2.48 17.14 17.62
N PHE A 230 -3.06 18.13 18.28
CA PHE A 230 -4.01 17.97 19.40
C PHE A 230 -5.45 18.38 19.09
N ASN A 231 -5.70 19.03 17.94
CA ASN A 231 -7.00 19.57 17.55
C ASN A 231 -7.55 18.92 16.27
N GLY A 232 -8.84 19.12 15.98
CA GLY A 232 -9.52 18.51 14.84
C GLY A 232 -10.03 17.10 15.12
N GLU A 233 -10.48 16.41 14.08
CA GLU A 233 -11.00 15.05 14.17
C GLU A 233 -9.88 14.04 13.88
N LEU A 234 -8.97 13.87 14.83
CA LEU A 234 -7.65 13.23 14.64
C LEU A 234 -7.65 11.88 13.87
N ASP A 235 -8.60 10.95 14.08
CA ASP A 235 -8.63 9.73 13.25
C ASP A 235 -9.19 9.97 11.83
N LYS A 236 -10.04 11.00 11.61
CA LYS A 236 -10.46 11.41 10.25
C LYS A 236 -9.30 12.05 9.51
N ASP A 237 -8.54 12.93 10.16
CA ASP A 237 -7.34 13.56 9.60
C ASP A 237 -6.35 12.45 9.17
N SER A 238 -6.08 11.49 10.06
CA SER A 238 -5.21 10.34 9.75
C SER A 238 -5.77 9.41 8.65
N LEU A 239 -7.08 9.23 8.60
CA LEU A 239 -7.72 8.48 7.52
C LEU A 239 -7.58 9.19 6.17
N ALA A 240 -7.74 10.52 6.15
CA ALA A 240 -7.64 11.34 4.95
C ALA A 240 -6.21 11.35 4.41
N ASP A 241 -5.23 11.64 5.25
CA ASP A 241 -3.79 11.59 4.98
C ASP A 241 -3.41 10.29 4.24
N ASN A 242 -3.71 9.15 4.86
CA ASN A 242 -3.32 7.85 4.30
C ASN A 242 -4.16 7.45 3.08
N THR A 243 -5.43 7.86 3.00
CA THR A 243 -6.25 7.67 1.78
C THR A 243 -5.69 8.46 0.60
N LEU A 244 -5.26 9.70 0.84
CA LEU A 244 -4.61 10.54 -0.18
C LEU A 244 -3.31 9.91 -0.66
N ARG A 245 -2.46 9.40 0.25
CA ARG A 245 -1.25 8.64 -0.11
C ARG A 245 -1.59 7.43 -0.98
N ALA A 246 -2.59 6.62 -0.60
CA ALA A 246 -3.03 5.46 -1.38
C ALA A 246 -3.61 5.83 -2.77
N ALA A 247 -4.20 7.02 -2.91
CA ALA A 247 -4.60 7.57 -4.20
C ALA A 247 -3.40 8.02 -5.07
N GLY A 248 -2.26 8.32 -4.45
CA GLY A 248 -1.01 8.79 -5.09
C GLY A 248 -0.68 10.27 -4.85
N ALA A 249 -1.27 10.88 -3.82
CA ALA A 249 -0.99 12.25 -3.41
C ALA A 249 0.28 12.33 -2.54
N LYS A 250 0.74 13.55 -2.28
CA LYS A 250 1.86 13.86 -1.37
C LYS A 250 1.32 14.40 -0.05
N ALA A 251 0.58 13.55 0.66
CA ALA A 251 0.13 13.81 2.03
C ALA A 251 1.10 13.16 3.04
N PRO A 252 1.18 13.68 4.29
CA PRO A 252 1.96 13.05 5.35
C PRO A 252 1.44 11.65 5.65
N GLU A 253 2.34 10.76 6.04
CA GLU A 253 1.96 9.50 6.66
C GLU A 253 1.64 9.75 8.13
N SER A 254 0.52 9.22 8.65
CA SER A 254 0.10 9.55 10.01
C SER A 254 -0.65 8.43 10.71
N SER A 255 -0.70 8.47 12.03
CA SER A 255 -1.47 7.57 12.89
C SER A 255 -1.92 8.27 14.18
N THR A 256 -2.90 7.70 14.89
CA THR A 256 -3.31 8.21 16.21
C THR A 256 -2.64 7.41 17.34
N MET A 257 -1.94 8.11 18.24
CA MET A 257 -1.16 7.51 19.33
C MET A 257 -1.73 7.90 20.70
N ASP A 258 -1.66 7.00 21.68
CA ASP A 258 -2.15 7.27 23.05
C ASP A 258 -1.33 8.37 23.74
N ALA A 259 -2.00 9.34 24.34
CA ALA A 259 -1.35 10.48 24.98
C ALA A 259 -0.54 10.09 26.23
N ASN A 260 -0.97 9.07 26.97
CA ASN A 260 -0.23 8.57 28.13
C ASN A 260 1.03 7.81 27.71
N TYR A 261 0.98 7.06 26.60
CA TYR A 261 2.17 6.42 26.05
C TYR A 261 3.25 7.47 25.72
N LEU A 262 2.88 8.57 25.07
CA LEU A 262 3.81 9.68 24.77
C LEU A 262 4.36 10.32 26.05
N LEU A 263 3.53 10.52 27.09
CA LEU A 263 3.99 10.99 28.40
C LEU A 263 5.04 10.06 29.04
N THR A 264 5.02 8.75 28.78
CA THR A 264 6.07 7.82 29.28
C THR A 264 7.36 7.82 28.46
N LYS A 265 7.40 8.50 27.30
CA LYS A 265 8.51 8.44 26.35
C LYS A 265 9.22 9.78 26.15
N ILE A 266 8.52 10.89 26.28
CA ILE A 266 9.11 12.23 26.10
C ILE A 266 9.84 12.64 27.40
N PRO A 267 11.16 12.87 27.38
CA PRO A 267 11.91 13.31 28.54
C PRO A 267 11.66 14.80 28.82
N ASP A 268 11.49 15.15 30.09
CA ASP A 268 11.34 16.53 30.55
C ASP A 268 12.68 17.28 30.46
N ASP A 269 12.69 18.35 29.65
CA ASP A 269 13.87 19.20 29.39
C ASP A 269 13.93 20.46 30.28
N LYS A 270 13.03 20.59 31.27
CA LYS A 270 12.95 21.67 32.26
C LYS A 270 12.92 23.07 31.67
N ASN A 271 11.72 23.51 31.31
CA ASN A 271 11.38 24.79 30.64
C ASN A 271 11.74 24.85 29.14
N GLY A 272 12.09 23.72 28.53
CA GLY A 272 12.28 23.62 27.08
C GLY A 272 10.99 23.22 26.33
N GLY A 273 11.16 22.81 25.08
CA GLY A 273 10.04 22.45 24.21
C GLY A 273 9.37 21.13 24.58
N ASN A 274 10.11 20.18 25.16
CA ASN A 274 9.52 18.94 25.67
C ASN A 274 8.62 19.22 26.88
N SER A 275 9.04 20.14 27.77
CA SER A 275 8.25 20.59 28.92
C SER A 275 6.87 21.11 28.48
N LEU A 276 6.84 21.96 27.46
CA LEU A 276 5.60 22.52 26.87
C LEU A 276 4.71 21.43 26.23
N LEU A 277 5.33 20.42 25.60
CA LEU A 277 4.60 19.29 25.02
C LEU A 277 4.02 18.36 26.11
N ILE A 278 4.77 18.11 27.18
CA ILE A 278 4.34 17.34 28.35
C ILE A 278 3.19 18.06 29.07
N GLU A 279 3.26 19.38 29.25
CA GLU A 279 2.17 20.19 29.79
C GLU A 279 0.91 20.05 28.92
N LYS A 280 1.05 20.20 27.58
CA LYS A 280 -0.05 20.03 26.64
C LYS A 280 -0.67 18.63 26.71
N LEU A 281 0.14 17.57 26.78
CA LEU A 281 -0.32 16.19 26.92
C LEU A 281 -1.08 15.97 28.23
N LYS A 282 -0.60 16.51 29.36
CA LYS A 282 -1.28 16.44 30.67
C LYS A 282 -2.62 17.19 30.67
N ALA A 283 -2.69 18.34 30.00
CA ALA A 283 -3.91 19.15 29.89
C ALA A 283 -4.91 18.63 28.84
N PHE A 284 -4.49 17.72 27.96
CA PHE A 284 -5.31 17.24 26.85
C PHE A 284 -6.33 16.20 27.31
N LYS A 285 -7.61 16.52 27.18
CA LYS A 285 -8.73 15.65 27.58
C LYS A 285 -8.96 14.45 26.64
N GLY A 286 -8.34 14.44 25.46
CA GLY A 286 -8.46 13.33 24.50
C GLY A 286 -7.50 12.19 24.84
N LYS A 287 -7.92 10.95 24.56
CA LYS A 287 -7.07 9.77 24.81
C LYS A 287 -5.94 9.59 23.80
N LYS A 288 -6.10 10.16 22.59
CA LYS A 288 -5.13 10.03 21.50
C LYS A 288 -4.84 11.37 20.83
N VAL A 289 -3.59 11.56 20.43
CA VAL A 289 -3.13 12.66 19.56
C VAL A 289 -2.87 12.12 18.15
N LEU A 290 -2.85 13.01 17.14
CA LEU A 290 -2.34 12.65 15.82
C LEU A 290 -0.81 12.78 15.83
N VAL A 291 -0.13 11.77 15.30
CA VAL A 291 1.31 11.80 15.01
C VAL A 291 1.48 11.61 13.50
N ALA A 292 2.22 12.49 12.84
CA ALA A 292 2.38 12.51 11.39
C ALA A 292 3.84 12.73 10.97
N GLU A 293 4.24 12.20 9.81
CA GLU A 293 5.48 12.57 9.12
C GLU A 293 5.48 14.09 8.87
N LYS A 294 6.55 14.78 9.28
CA LYS A 294 6.71 16.18 8.89
C LYS A 294 6.99 16.25 7.39
N ILE A 295 6.17 17.02 6.68
CA ILE A 295 6.45 17.37 5.29
C ILE A 295 7.46 18.52 5.28
N GLU A 296 8.61 18.30 4.65
CA GLU A 296 9.62 19.33 4.46
C GLU A 296 9.21 20.32 3.36
N GLY A 297 9.63 21.57 3.51
CA GLY A 297 9.29 22.69 2.63
C GLY A 297 8.67 23.85 3.40
N GLU A 298 8.33 24.92 2.69
CA GLU A 298 7.58 26.06 3.22
C GLU A 298 6.12 25.94 2.79
N ALA A 299 5.19 26.55 3.53
CA ALA A 299 3.81 26.68 3.06
C ALA A 299 3.75 27.64 1.87
N LEU A 300 2.81 27.44 0.94
CA LEU A 300 2.63 28.32 -0.22
C LEU A 300 2.17 29.74 0.16
N GLY A 301 1.73 29.95 1.39
CA GLY A 301 1.42 31.25 1.95
C GLY A 301 1.60 31.29 3.47
N PRO A 302 2.08 32.40 4.06
CA PRO A 302 2.10 32.58 5.52
C PRO A 302 0.69 32.59 6.14
N ASN A 303 -0.33 32.91 5.34
CA ASN A 303 -1.75 32.86 5.71
C ASN A 303 -2.56 32.19 4.59
N PRO A 304 -3.79 31.72 4.84
CA PRO A 304 -4.59 30.99 3.86
C PRO A 304 -4.72 31.67 2.50
N THR A 305 -4.91 32.98 2.44
CA THR A 305 -5.18 33.72 1.20
C THR A 305 -4.08 34.70 0.82
N ASP A 306 -2.84 34.48 1.29
CA ASP A 306 -1.71 35.37 1.04
C ASP A 306 -0.53 34.54 0.47
N PRO A 307 -0.30 34.54 -0.85
CA PRO A 307 0.78 33.75 -1.46
C PRO A 307 2.15 34.38 -1.19
N SER A 308 3.14 33.55 -0.85
CA SER A 308 4.54 33.99 -0.79
C SER A 308 5.04 34.48 -2.16
N GLU A 309 6.08 35.31 -2.21
CA GLU A 309 6.68 35.76 -3.48
C GLU A 309 7.19 34.58 -4.33
N SER A 310 7.74 33.54 -3.70
CA SER A 310 8.10 32.29 -4.37
C SER A 310 6.88 31.60 -5.00
N THR A 311 5.75 31.57 -4.30
CA THR A 311 4.49 31.03 -4.81
C THR A 311 3.91 31.87 -5.94
N LYS A 312 4.01 33.21 -5.87
CA LYS A 312 3.61 34.10 -6.98
C LYS A 312 4.41 33.80 -8.25
N GLU A 313 5.71 33.51 -8.15
CA GLU A 313 6.47 33.09 -9.33
C GLU A 313 6.02 31.72 -9.84
N CYS A 314 5.85 30.73 -8.95
CA CYS A 314 5.33 29.40 -9.32
C CYS A 314 3.94 29.44 -9.96
N LEU A 315 3.04 30.35 -9.58
CA LEU A 315 1.70 30.49 -10.17
C LEU A 315 1.72 30.81 -11.67
N LYS A 316 2.84 31.30 -12.22
CA LYS A 316 3.02 31.54 -13.66
C LYS A 316 3.40 30.26 -14.44
N ASP A 317 3.85 29.21 -13.76
CA ASP A 317 4.28 27.95 -14.38
C ASP A 317 3.06 27.03 -14.68
N PRO A 318 2.84 26.64 -15.95
CA PRO A 318 1.83 25.65 -16.31
C PRO A 318 1.96 24.31 -15.56
N GLN A 319 3.18 23.88 -15.19
CA GLN A 319 3.40 22.66 -14.42
C GLN A 319 2.93 22.81 -12.96
N PHE A 320 3.08 23.99 -12.36
CA PHE A 320 2.48 24.29 -11.06
C PHE A 320 0.95 24.34 -11.14
N ALA A 321 0.38 24.96 -12.18
CA ALA A 321 -1.07 24.95 -12.41
C ALA A 321 -1.62 23.53 -12.58
N TYR A 322 -0.90 22.66 -13.30
CA TYR A 322 -1.20 21.22 -13.40
C TYR A 322 -1.19 20.53 -12.03
N ASP A 323 -0.17 20.76 -11.21
CA ASP A 323 -0.09 20.16 -9.87
C ASP A 323 -1.16 20.70 -8.91
N LEU A 324 -1.55 21.98 -9.04
CA LEU A 324 -2.69 22.55 -8.31
C LEU A 324 -4.01 21.86 -8.71
N GLY A 325 -4.16 21.53 -9.99
CA GLY A 325 -5.27 20.72 -10.50
C GLY A 325 -5.28 19.30 -9.91
N ARG A 326 -4.11 18.69 -9.73
CA ARG A 326 -3.97 17.41 -9.01
C ARG A 326 -4.42 17.53 -7.55
N VAL A 327 -4.05 18.60 -6.84
CA VAL A 327 -4.52 18.86 -5.46
C VAL A 327 -6.04 18.97 -5.43
N ALA A 328 -6.64 19.74 -6.32
CA ALA A 328 -8.10 19.89 -6.37
C ALA A 328 -8.84 18.56 -6.58
N ALA A 329 -8.30 17.63 -7.39
CA ALA A 329 -8.89 16.30 -7.55
C ALA A 329 -8.74 15.42 -6.30
N TYR A 330 -7.65 15.57 -5.55
CA TYR A 330 -7.47 14.92 -4.24
C TYR A 330 -8.39 15.50 -3.16
N ASP A 331 -8.55 16.83 -3.14
CA ASP A 331 -9.53 17.50 -2.28
C ASP A 331 -10.95 16.99 -2.55
N VAL A 332 -11.31 16.79 -3.82
CA VAL A 332 -12.61 16.20 -4.17
C VAL A 332 -12.74 14.78 -3.60
N LEU A 333 -11.74 13.91 -3.71
CA LEU A 333 -11.82 12.55 -3.14
C LEU A 333 -12.16 12.55 -1.64
N ILE A 334 -11.45 13.34 -0.84
CA ILE A 334 -11.66 13.38 0.61
C ILE A 334 -12.75 14.37 1.05
N GLY A 335 -13.27 15.18 0.12
CA GLY A 335 -14.19 16.26 0.43
C GLY A 335 -13.56 17.40 1.22
N ASN A 336 -12.28 17.69 1.03
CA ASN A 336 -11.61 18.81 1.71
C ASN A 336 -12.05 20.13 1.06
N GLN A 337 -12.84 20.92 1.79
CA GLN A 337 -13.38 22.18 1.28
C GLN A 337 -12.46 23.38 1.54
N ASP A 338 -11.52 23.27 2.48
CA ASP A 338 -10.69 24.38 2.96
C ASP A 338 -9.63 24.83 1.93
N ARG A 339 -9.06 23.89 1.17
CA ARG A 339 -8.11 24.15 0.09
C ARG A 339 -8.78 24.61 -1.21
N ILE A 340 -8.55 23.97 -2.35
CA ILE A 340 -8.87 24.54 -3.68
C ILE A 340 -10.37 24.71 -3.91
N LEU A 341 -11.18 23.97 -3.15
CA LEU A 341 -12.61 23.82 -3.41
C LEU A 341 -13.45 25.03 -2.95
N ILE A 342 -13.12 25.66 -1.82
CA ILE A 342 -13.82 26.86 -1.32
C ILE A 342 -12.85 27.95 -0.88
N GLY A 343 -11.92 27.65 0.04
CA GLY A 343 -11.11 28.69 0.70
C GLY A 343 -9.97 29.25 -0.16
N LEU A 344 -9.38 28.40 -1.01
CA LEU A 344 -8.02 28.54 -1.54
C LEU A 344 -6.99 28.71 -0.42
N ASN A 345 -7.04 27.85 0.62
CA ASN A 345 -6.06 27.89 1.71
C ASN A 345 -4.67 27.41 1.25
N LEU A 346 -3.80 28.36 0.91
CA LEU A 346 -2.40 28.15 0.53
C LEU A 346 -1.52 27.69 1.70
N GLY A 347 -1.89 28.03 2.94
CA GLY A 347 -1.20 27.58 4.15
C GLY A 347 -1.25 26.05 4.34
N ASN A 348 -2.26 25.40 3.77
CA ASN A 348 -2.45 23.94 3.83
C ASN A 348 -1.80 23.18 2.65
N MET A 349 -0.91 23.83 1.91
CA MET A 349 -0.12 23.27 0.81
C MET A 349 1.34 23.71 0.93
N MET A 350 2.28 22.84 0.56
CA MET A 350 3.72 23.11 0.67
C MET A 350 4.34 23.44 -0.69
N THR A 351 5.56 23.98 -0.68
CA THR A 351 6.37 24.24 -1.88
C THR A 351 6.42 23.02 -2.82
N GLN A 352 6.31 23.28 -4.12
CA GLN A 352 6.23 22.23 -5.14
C GLN A 352 7.51 21.39 -5.16
N THR A 353 7.34 20.07 -5.21
CA THR A 353 8.42 19.11 -5.41
C THR A 353 8.35 18.52 -6.82
N LYS A 354 9.42 17.83 -7.25
CA LYS A 354 9.45 17.07 -8.52
C LYS A 354 8.28 16.08 -8.72
N ASP A 355 7.63 15.66 -7.64
CA ASP A 355 6.53 14.69 -7.66
C ASP A 355 5.14 15.39 -7.53
N GLY A 356 5.11 16.71 -7.32
CA GLY A 356 3.93 17.55 -7.13
C GLY A 356 3.96 18.42 -5.85
N ILE A 357 2.90 19.19 -5.65
CA ILE A 357 2.62 20.01 -4.45
C ILE A 357 2.24 19.07 -3.28
N PRO A 358 2.92 19.10 -2.13
CA PRO A 358 2.49 18.38 -0.93
C PRO A 358 1.27 18.99 -0.23
N GLN A 359 0.44 18.15 0.39
CA GLN A 359 -0.82 18.51 1.05
C GLN A 359 -0.75 18.26 2.55
N ILE A 360 -0.98 19.27 3.39
CA ILE A 360 -1.10 19.13 4.84
C ILE A 360 -2.49 19.54 5.33
N ASP A 361 -2.82 19.21 6.59
CA ASP A 361 -4.13 19.43 7.21
C ASP A 361 -5.29 18.88 6.36
N ASN A 362 -5.21 17.58 6.04
CA ASN A 362 -6.15 16.92 5.14
C ASN A 362 -7.48 16.62 5.86
N GLN A 363 -8.40 17.58 5.87
CA GLN A 363 -9.70 17.44 6.52
C GLN A 363 -10.71 16.71 5.62
N MET A 364 -11.34 15.63 6.11
CA MET A 364 -12.32 14.84 5.36
C MET A 364 -13.78 15.28 5.65
N SER A 365 -14.58 15.46 4.61
CA SER A 365 -16.03 15.73 4.72
C SER A 365 -16.88 15.00 3.66
N ASP A 366 -18.20 15.01 3.84
CA ASP A 366 -19.15 14.56 2.81
C ASP A 366 -19.25 15.62 1.72
N ASN A 367 -18.90 15.24 0.49
CA ASN A 367 -18.76 16.17 -0.62
C ASN A 367 -19.97 16.19 -1.57
N LYS A 368 -21.06 15.45 -1.29
CA LYS A 368 -22.14 15.22 -2.29
C LYS A 368 -22.65 16.52 -2.92
N ILE A 369 -23.01 17.50 -2.09
CA ILE A 369 -23.50 18.82 -2.54
C ILE A 369 -22.45 19.53 -3.40
N TYR A 370 -21.18 19.40 -3.02
CA TYR A 370 -20.06 20.07 -3.67
C TYR A 370 -19.75 19.47 -5.06
N LEU A 371 -19.73 18.14 -5.17
CA LEU A 371 -19.64 17.42 -6.45
C LEU A 371 -20.78 17.79 -7.41
N GLU A 372 -22.02 17.80 -6.91
CA GLU A 372 -23.22 18.06 -7.71
C GLU A 372 -23.35 19.54 -8.15
N LYS A 373 -23.04 20.50 -7.26
CA LYS A 373 -23.32 21.93 -7.49
C LYS A 373 -22.11 22.79 -7.84
N VAL A 374 -20.92 22.46 -7.36
CA VAL A 374 -19.74 23.34 -7.48
C VAL A 374 -18.71 22.80 -8.47
N VAL A 375 -18.25 21.55 -8.29
CA VAL A 375 -17.31 20.93 -9.23
C VAL A 375 -17.98 20.68 -10.57
N LYS A 376 -19.24 20.21 -10.54
CA LYS A 376 -20.01 19.80 -11.72
C LYS A 376 -19.16 18.92 -12.65
N MET A 377 -18.66 17.77 -12.14
CA MET A 377 -17.68 16.90 -12.83
C MET A 377 -17.91 16.73 -14.34
N ARG A 378 -19.18 16.54 -14.76
CA ARG A 378 -19.58 16.45 -16.18
C ARG A 378 -19.16 17.66 -17.01
N ASN A 379 -19.30 18.89 -16.48
CA ASN A 379 -18.81 20.10 -17.13
C ASN A 379 -17.29 20.05 -17.31
N ILE A 380 -16.52 19.80 -16.25
CA ILE A 380 -15.04 19.72 -16.32
C ILE A 380 -14.59 18.73 -17.39
N PHE A 381 -15.14 17.52 -17.40
CA PHE A 381 -14.82 16.54 -18.43
C PHE A 381 -15.24 17.03 -19.82
N SER A 382 -16.48 17.51 -20.00
CA SER A 382 -16.95 18.00 -21.31
C SER A 382 -16.11 19.15 -21.87
N SER A 383 -15.72 20.12 -21.03
CA SER A 383 -14.85 21.24 -21.40
C SER A 383 -13.44 20.74 -21.73
N PHE A 384 -12.85 19.87 -20.89
CA PHE A 384 -11.55 19.26 -21.16
C PHE A 384 -11.51 18.50 -22.50
N MET A 385 -12.59 17.77 -22.84
CA MET A 385 -12.69 17.02 -24.10
C MET A 385 -12.73 17.92 -25.34
N LYS A 386 -13.28 19.14 -25.19
CA LYS A 386 -13.35 20.15 -26.24
C LYS A 386 -12.16 21.13 -26.24
N ASN A 387 -11.23 20.98 -25.29
CA ASN A 387 -10.18 21.96 -25.00
C ASN A 387 -10.72 23.36 -24.64
N GLU A 388 -11.87 23.40 -23.96
CA GLU A 388 -12.53 24.60 -23.41
C GLU A 388 -12.20 24.79 -21.92
N GLU A 389 -12.32 26.02 -21.42
CA GLU A 389 -12.29 26.33 -19.98
C GLU A 389 -13.60 25.84 -19.31
N SER A 390 -13.47 25.24 -18.13
CA SER A 390 -14.58 24.74 -17.31
C SER A 390 -14.99 25.77 -16.26
N GLU A 391 -16.25 25.74 -15.82
CA GLU A 391 -16.77 26.66 -14.80
C GLU A 391 -15.96 26.59 -13.49
N PHE A 392 -15.49 25.38 -13.13
CA PHE A 392 -14.65 25.17 -11.97
C PHE A 392 -13.27 25.83 -12.13
N ALA A 393 -12.59 25.59 -13.25
CA ALA A 393 -11.27 26.19 -13.50
C ALA A 393 -11.33 27.72 -13.62
N ALA A 394 -12.37 28.26 -14.27
CA ALA A 394 -12.61 29.70 -14.34
C ALA A 394 -12.78 30.33 -12.93
N LYS A 395 -13.54 29.67 -12.04
CA LYS A 395 -13.70 30.10 -10.64
C LYS A 395 -12.38 30.04 -9.87
N THR A 396 -11.63 28.95 -9.98
CA THR A 396 -10.32 28.81 -9.32
C THR A 396 -9.33 29.86 -9.81
N LYS A 397 -9.24 30.08 -11.13
CA LYS A 397 -8.42 31.14 -11.75
C LYS A 397 -8.81 32.52 -11.24
N LYS A 398 -10.10 32.86 -11.24
CA LYS A 398 -10.58 34.13 -10.69
C LYS A 398 -10.14 34.31 -9.24
N ARG A 399 -10.32 33.28 -8.40
CA ARG A 399 -9.95 33.33 -6.98
C ARG A 399 -8.45 33.49 -6.75
N ILE A 400 -7.63 32.81 -7.55
CA ILE A 400 -6.16 32.98 -7.51
C ILE A 400 -5.78 34.40 -7.93
N LYS A 401 -6.38 34.93 -9.01
CA LYS A 401 -6.13 36.30 -9.47
C LYS A 401 -6.51 37.35 -8.44
N GLU A 402 -7.63 37.16 -7.73
CA GLU A 402 -8.08 38.04 -6.63
C GLU A 402 -7.02 38.15 -5.50
N ILE A 403 -6.28 37.07 -5.19
CA ILE A 403 -5.31 37.06 -4.07
C ILE A 403 -3.85 37.28 -4.48
N SER A 404 -3.49 37.05 -5.75
CA SER A 404 -2.11 37.09 -6.24
C SER A 404 -1.85 38.12 -7.34
N GLY A 405 -2.90 38.60 -8.02
CA GLY A 405 -2.79 39.36 -9.27
C GLY A 405 -2.51 38.51 -10.52
N ILE A 406 -2.37 37.18 -10.38
CA ILE A 406 -1.88 36.29 -11.45
C ILE A 406 -3.01 35.42 -12.03
N ASP A 407 -3.07 35.36 -13.37
CA ASP A 407 -3.89 34.40 -14.11
C ASP A 407 -3.12 33.08 -14.29
N ILE A 408 -3.64 31.98 -13.75
CA ILE A 408 -3.07 30.63 -13.95
C ILE A 408 -3.51 30.01 -15.29
N ASP A 409 -2.71 29.05 -15.79
CA ASP A 409 -3.08 28.25 -16.95
C ASP A 409 -4.16 27.20 -16.60
N THR A 410 -5.40 27.49 -17.01
CA THR A 410 -6.57 26.65 -16.72
C THR A 410 -6.60 25.36 -17.53
N SER A 411 -5.92 25.29 -18.69
CA SER A 411 -5.77 24.06 -19.47
C SER A 411 -4.95 23.02 -18.71
N SER A 412 -3.79 23.42 -18.17
CA SER A 412 -2.93 22.56 -17.36
C SER A 412 -3.61 22.17 -16.05
N PHE A 413 -4.27 23.11 -15.35
CA PHE A 413 -5.08 22.81 -14.16
C PHE A 413 -6.15 21.74 -14.43
N GLN A 414 -6.96 21.89 -15.49
CA GLN A 414 -7.95 20.87 -15.87
C GLN A 414 -7.31 19.53 -16.21
N ARG A 415 -6.17 19.54 -16.91
CA ARG A 415 -5.42 18.33 -17.26
C ARG A 415 -4.91 17.58 -16.03
N GLY A 416 -4.41 18.30 -15.02
CA GLY A 416 -3.97 17.73 -13.74
C GLY A 416 -5.13 17.11 -12.97
N PHE A 417 -6.25 17.83 -12.87
CA PHE A 417 -7.48 17.36 -12.23
C PHE A 417 -7.99 16.07 -12.88
N VAL A 418 -8.25 16.09 -14.19
CA VAL A 418 -8.76 14.94 -14.95
C VAL A 418 -7.82 13.72 -14.85
N THR A 419 -6.50 13.95 -14.83
CA THR A 419 -5.51 12.86 -14.72
C THR A 419 -5.59 12.15 -13.37
N VAL A 420 -5.74 12.88 -12.27
CA VAL A 420 -5.88 12.29 -10.93
C VAL A 420 -7.22 11.60 -10.74
N ILE A 421 -8.34 12.19 -11.19
CA ILE A 421 -9.65 11.52 -11.09
C ILE A 421 -9.65 10.17 -11.83
N ASN A 422 -9.11 10.12 -13.05
CA ASN A 422 -8.97 8.87 -13.80
C ASN A 422 -8.07 7.85 -13.06
N SER A 423 -6.97 8.29 -12.46
CA SER A 423 -6.09 7.46 -11.62
C SER A 423 -6.82 6.90 -10.38
N ILE A 424 -7.65 7.71 -9.72
CA ILE A 424 -8.44 7.31 -8.55
C ILE A 424 -9.45 6.21 -8.92
N VAL A 425 -10.20 6.39 -10.02
CA VAL A 425 -11.19 5.39 -10.48
C VAL A 425 -10.50 4.08 -10.88
N LEU A 426 -9.37 4.13 -11.59
CA LEU A 426 -8.56 2.94 -11.90
C LEU A 426 -8.02 2.24 -10.63
N LYS A 427 -7.86 2.96 -9.52
CA LYS A 427 -7.45 2.43 -8.21
C LYS A 427 -8.63 2.14 -7.27
N GLN A 428 -9.89 2.28 -7.69
CA GLN A 428 -11.07 2.25 -6.80
C GLN A 428 -11.13 1.00 -5.91
N PHE A 429 -10.86 -0.19 -6.46
CA PHE A 429 -10.84 -1.44 -5.68
C PHE A 429 -9.78 -1.42 -4.58
N ARG A 430 -8.59 -0.88 -4.88
CA ARG A 430 -7.48 -0.77 -3.92
C ARG A 430 -7.80 0.21 -2.79
N ILE A 431 -8.28 1.40 -3.14
CA ILE A 431 -8.67 2.42 -2.17
C ILE A 431 -9.80 1.87 -1.30
N SER A 432 -10.77 1.16 -1.90
CA SER A 432 -11.84 0.48 -1.16
C SER A 432 -11.30 -0.58 -0.20
N HIS A 433 -10.35 -1.42 -0.62
CA HIS A 433 -9.71 -2.43 0.24
C HIS A 433 -9.01 -1.79 1.45
N PHE A 434 -8.24 -0.73 1.21
CA PHE A 434 -7.65 0.08 2.29
C PHE A 434 -8.73 0.58 3.26
N LEU A 435 -9.80 1.21 2.77
CA LEU A 435 -10.91 1.71 3.60
C LEU A 435 -11.72 0.61 4.34
N TYR A 436 -11.67 -0.64 3.89
CA TYR A 436 -12.24 -1.79 4.62
C TYR A 436 -11.34 -2.34 5.72
N SER A 437 -10.03 -2.11 5.61
CA SER A 437 -9.01 -2.56 6.56
C SER A 437 -8.71 -1.52 7.66
N GLN A 438 -8.99 -0.25 7.40
CA GLN A 438 -9.33 0.72 8.43
C GLN A 438 -10.68 0.30 9.04
N ALA A 439 -10.79 0.27 10.38
CA ALA A 439 -11.94 -0.35 11.05
C ALA A 439 -13.27 0.25 10.59
N LYS A 440 -14.30 -0.60 10.38
CA LYS A 440 -15.61 -0.19 9.83
C LYS A 440 -16.33 0.81 10.75
N ASP A 441 -16.19 2.09 10.45
CA ASP A 441 -16.87 3.20 11.10
C ASP A 441 -17.55 4.13 10.08
N GLU A 442 -18.26 5.15 10.58
CA GLU A 442 -18.92 6.16 9.73
C GLU A 442 -17.90 7.01 8.95
N LYS A 443 -16.65 7.16 9.44
CA LYS A 443 -15.58 7.90 8.75
C LYS A 443 -15.25 7.22 7.41
N ASN A 444 -15.03 5.90 7.44
CA ASN A 444 -14.81 5.09 6.24
C ASN A 444 -16.02 5.03 5.31
N LYS A 445 -17.25 5.21 5.83
CA LYS A 445 -18.49 5.24 5.02
C LYS A 445 -18.58 6.52 4.17
N THR A 446 -18.25 7.68 4.73
CA THR A 446 -18.16 8.94 3.97
C THR A 446 -17.15 8.83 2.82
N MET A 447 -15.93 8.35 3.09
CA MET A 447 -14.91 8.22 2.05
C MET A 447 -15.34 7.26 0.92
N ARG A 448 -15.96 6.12 1.26
CA ARG A 448 -16.49 5.18 0.25
C ARG A 448 -17.63 5.79 -0.57
N LYS A 449 -18.47 6.64 0.02
CA LYS A 449 -19.51 7.40 -0.70
C LYS A 449 -18.89 8.36 -1.72
N ASN A 450 -17.94 9.19 -1.30
CA ASN A 450 -17.23 10.13 -2.17
C ASN A 450 -16.54 9.38 -3.34
N LEU A 451 -15.87 8.26 -3.05
CA LEU A 451 -15.19 7.42 -4.05
C LEU A 451 -16.15 6.81 -5.07
N ASN A 452 -17.33 6.34 -4.63
CA ASN A 452 -18.36 5.82 -5.53
C ASN A 452 -18.91 6.94 -6.44
N GLN A 453 -19.22 8.11 -5.88
CA GLN A 453 -19.69 9.27 -6.65
C GLN A 453 -18.68 9.73 -7.72
N LEU A 454 -17.37 9.59 -7.45
CA LEU A 454 -16.32 9.82 -8.45
C LEU A 454 -16.33 8.77 -9.57
N SER A 455 -16.55 7.50 -9.24
CA SER A 455 -16.68 6.43 -10.24
C SER A 455 -17.91 6.65 -11.14
N ASP A 456 -19.07 6.93 -10.53
CA ASP A 456 -20.32 7.23 -11.23
C ASP A 456 -20.16 8.45 -12.16
N ALA A 457 -19.45 9.49 -11.72
CA ALA A 457 -19.17 10.68 -12.53
C ALA A 457 -18.26 10.40 -13.75
N VAL A 458 -17.36 9.42 -13.65
CA VAL A 458 -16.45 9.02 -14.75
C VAL A 458 -17.12 8.03 -15.70
N GLN A 459 -17.99 7.14 -15.23
CA GLN A 459 -18.73 6.19 -16.09
C GLN A 459 -19.69 6.87 -17.08
N VAL A 460 -20.07 8.13 -16.83
CA VAL A 460 -20.87 8.95 -17.75
C VAL A 460 -20.02 9.57 -18.88
N ILE A 461 -18.69 9.40 -18.86
CA ILE A 461 -17.81 9.79 -19.97
C ILE A 461 -17.89 8.71 -21.07
N PRO A 462 -18.10 9.06 -22.35
CA PRO A 462 -18.18 8.08 -23.44
C PRO A 462 -16.97 7.14 -23.51
N GLU A 463 -17.23 5.82 -23.61
CA GLU A 463 -16.20 4.76 -23.59
C GLU A 463 -15.07 4.96 -24.61
N HIS A 464 -15.38 5.58 -25.76
CA HIS A 464 -14.40 5.84 -26.82
C HIS A 464 -13.23 6.73 -26.35
N TYR A 465 -13.41 7.56 -25.32
CA TYR A 465 -12.32 8.39 -24.78
C TYR A 465 -11.42 7.64 -23.78
N LEU A 466 -12.00 6.67 -23.04
CA LEU A 466 -11.23 5.71 -22.26
C LEU A 466 -10.39 4.81 -23.20
N SER A 467 -10.93 4.43 -24.36
CA SER A 467 -10.17 3.68 -25.37
C SER A 467 -9.12 4.51 -26.09
N ALA A 468 -9.37 5.79 -26.38
CA ALA A 468 -8.40 6.68 -27.02
C ALA A 468 -7.09 6.81 -26.23
N LYS A 469 -7.17 6.94 -24.89
CA LYS A 469 -5.97 6.97 -24.02
C LYS A 469 -5.27 5.62 -23.89
N LYS A 470 -5.96 4.50 -24.07
CA LYS A 470 -5.29 3.19 -24.21
C LYS A 470 -4.41 3.17 -25.46
N LEU A 471 -4.93 3.69 -26.58
CA LEU A 471 -4.21 3.83 -27.84
C LEU A 471 -3.02 4.80 -27.74
N GLU A 472 -3.19 5.93 -27.03
CA GLU A 472 -2.14 6.93 -26.80
C GLU A 472 -0.98 6.36 -25.95
N LYS A 473 -1.31 5.62 -24.89
CA LYS A 473 -0.34 4.88 -24.07
C LYS A 473 0.39 3.79 -24.87
N GLU A 474 -0.30 3.08 -25.75
CA GLU A 474 0.30 2.08 -26.65
C GLU A 474 1.21 2.73 -27.72
N LYS A 475 0.86 3.91 -28.23
CA LYS A 475 1.72 4.71 -29.15
C LYS A 475 2.99 5.20 -28.46
N LEU A 476 2.90 5.75 -27.24
CA LEU A 476 4.07 6.15 -26.45
C LEU A 476 5.01 4.97 -26.15
N LEU A 477 4.45 3.83 -25.74
CA LEU A 477 5.23 2.59 -25.50
C LEU A 477 5.80 1.99 -26.81
N GLY A 478 5.14 2.20 -27.95
CA GLY A 478 5.62 1.81 -29.27
C GLY A 478 6.79 2.66 -29.76
N GLY A 479 6.76 3.97 -29.50
CA GLY A 479 7.86 4.90 -29.81
C GLY A 479 9.15 4.51 -29.08
N ILE A 480 9.06 4.32 -27.76
CA ILE A 480 10.20 3.93 -26.90
C ILE A 480 10.81 2.57 -27.34
N LYS A 481 9.99 1.64 -27.87
CA LYS A 481 10.50 0.37 -28.44
C LYS A 481 11.22 0.57 -29.78
N LYS A 482 10.77 1.49 -30.63
CA LYS A 482 11.46 1.81 -31.89
C LYS A 482 12.82 2.48 -31.65
N GLU A 483 12.92 3.43 -30.72
CA GLU A 483 14.20 4.05 -30.36
C GLU A 483 15.20 3.03 -29.81
N LYS A 484 14.79 2.18 -28.86
CA LYS A 484 15.66 1.11 -28.34
C LYS A 484 16.12 0.14 -29.43
N SER A 485 15.30 -0.10 -30.45
CA SER A 485 15.65 -0.97 -31.58
C SER A 485 16.67 -0.31 -32.52
N GLN A 486 16.62 1.01 -32.71
CA GLN A 486 17.61 1.75 -33.50
C GLN A 486 18.95 1.92 -32.77
N ILE A 487 18.94 2.08 -31.44
CA ILE A 487 20.16 2.15 -30.62
C ILE A 487 20.90 0.79 -30.66
N VAL A 488 20.20 -0.32 -30.46
CA VAL A 488 20.79 -1.68 -30.51
C VAL A 488 21.35 -2.03 -31.90
N GLN A 489 20.85 -1.43 -32.98
CA GLN A 489 21.43 -1.62 -34.33
C GLN A 489 22.73 -0.83 -34.57
N LYS A 490 23.02 0.21 -33.78
CA LYS A 490 24.28 0.98 -33.90
C LYS A 490 25.45 0.38 -33.12
N GLU A 491 25.20 -0.48 -32.14
CA GLU A 491 26.23 -1.09 -31.28
C GLU A 491 26.51 -2.57 -31.60
N LYS A 492 26.79 -2.89 -32.87
CA LYS A 492 27.49 -4.14 -33.20
C LYS A 492 29.01 -3.91 -33.19
N PRO A 493 29.79 -4.62 -32.35
CA PRO A 493 31.24 -4.47 -32.33
C PRO A 493 31.85 -4.99 -33.64
N LYS A 494 32.75 -4.20 -34.25
CA LYS A 494 33.56 -4.64 -35.39
C LYS A 494 34.61 -5.64 -34.91
N THR A 495 34.38 -6.92 -35.14
CA THR A 495 35.42 -7.96 -35.02
C THR A 495 36.33 -7.93 -36.25
N GLY A 496 37.61 -7.62 -36.08
CA GLY A 496 38.58 -7.71 -37.19
C GLY A 496 39.99 -7.21 -36.88
N PHE A 497 40.93 -8.17 -36.83
CA PHE A 497 42.38 -8.02 -37.08
C PHE A 497 43.24 -7.14 -36.15
N PHE A 498 44.05 -7.81 -35.32
CA PHE A 498 45.41 -7.38 -34.97
C PHE A 498 46.43 -8.18 -35.82
N PRO A 499 47.45 -7.52 -36.37
CA PRO A 499 48.74 -8.18 -36.59
C PRO A 499 49.92 -7.41 -35.96
N ASN A 500 50.79 -8.19 -35.30
CA ASN A 500 52.14 -7.91 -34.80
C ASN A 500 52.84 -6.59 -35.17
N LEU A 501 53.43 -5.94 -34.16
CA LEU A 501 54.67 -5.16 -34.29
C LEU A 501 55.47 -5.11 -32.97
N PHE A 502 56.33 -6.10 -32.77
CA PHE A 502 57.48 -6.04 -31.86
C PHE A 502 58.74 -6.30 -32.70
N LYS A 503 59.46 -5.23 -33.09
CA LYS A 503 60.79 -5.34 -33.71
C LYS A 503 61.57 -4.02 -33.80
N LYS A 504 61.88 -3.40 -32.66
CA LYS A 504 63.23 -2.94 -32.25
C LYS A 504 63.17 -2.22 -30.92
#